data_AF-I5BRY6-F1
#
_entry.id   AF-I5BRY6-F1
#
_cell.length_a   1.000
_cell.length_b   1.000
_cell.length_c   1.000
_cell.angle_alpha   90.00
_cell.angle_beta   90.00
_cell.angle_gamma   90.00
#
_symmetry.space_group_name_H-M   'P 1'
#
loop_
_entity.id
_entity.type
_entity.pdbx_description
1 polymer ?
#
loop_
_entity_poly.entity_id
_entity_poly.type
_entity_poly.pdbx_seq_one_letter_code
_entity_poly.pdbx_strand_id
1 'polypeptide(L)'
;MTKEQELTHNSLPCEKCPLRKRDIFRDFEADELDFVGRFKKGDLAVKKGATVLVEGAHNPHLYTVLSGWGFRYKLLEDGRRQIVNYVMPGDLVGLQGSLLGEMKHSVEALSQMVLCVFEKAELFSLYRKFPELAYDITWIASREECMLDDNLLTVGRRTALEKVAYLLVFILERSRQSGLTKNGTLSITQQHVADTLGISVVHTNKTIARLMERGHLKWEDGGCRILNPEALAELAGWTAERAGKRPFL
;
A
#
# COMPACT_ATOMS: atom_id res chain seq x y z
N MET A 1 -24.10 -0.08 -8.93
CA MET A 1 -24.26 1.38 -8.81
C MET A 1 -23.13 1.91 -7.93
N THR A 2 -22.01 2.25 -8.54
CA THR A 2 -20.84 2.88 -7.91
C THR A 2 -21.22 4.33 -7.60
N LYS A 3 -21.21 4.71 -6.31
CA LYS A 3 -21.33 6.11 -5.90
C LYS A 3 -20.12 6.86 -6.44
N GLU A 4 -20.38 7.92 -7.22
CA GLU A 4 -19.37 8.87 -7.69
C GLU A 4 -18.54 9.35 -6.50
N GLN A 5 -17.23 9.09 -6.56
CA GLN A 5 -16.29 9.61 -5.59
C GLN A 5 -15.95 11.04 -6.03
N GLU A 6 -16.25 12.03 -5.18
CA GLU A 6 -16.08 13.44 -5.52
C GLU A 6 -14.59 13.82 -5.56
N LEU A 7 -14.14 14.31 -6.72
CA LEU A 7 -12.88 15.05 -6.84
C LEU A 7 -13.02 16.36 -6.08
N THR A 8 -12.14 16.62 -5.12
CA THR A 8 -12.20 17.89 -4.36
C THR A 8 -11.57 19.02 -5.16
N HIS A 9 -12.31 20.10 -5.37
CA HIS A 9 -11.85 21.31 -6.08
C HIS A 9 -10.69 22.08 -5.40
N ASN A 10 -10.33 21.73 -4.16
CA ASN A 10 -9.21 22.34 -3.43
C ASN A 10 -8.07 21.34 -3.24
N SER A 11 -7.38 21.03 -4.35
CA SER A 11 -6.24 20.11 -4.40
C SER A 11 -5.02 20.68 -3.70
N LEU A 12 -4.32 19.87 -2.90
CA LEU A 12 -3.07 20.26 -2.27
C LEU A 12 -1.99 20.47 -3.35
N PRO A 13 -1.35 21.65 -3.46
CA PRO A 13 -0.26 21.87 -4.41
C PRO A 13 0.93 20.93 -4.13
N CYS A 14 1.56 20.39 -5.17
CA CYS A 14 2.65 19.42 -5.06
C CYS A 14 3.86 19.99 -4.31
N GLU A 15 4.09 21.30 -4.37
CA GLU A 15 5.14 22.01 -3.63
C GLU A 15 4.95 21.89 -2.12
N LYS A 16 3.69 21.83 -1.67
CA LYS A 16 3.31 21.71 -0.24
C LYS A 16 3.01 20.26 0.17
N CYS A 17 3.31 19.29 -0.68
CA CYS A 17 3.05 17.88 -0.42
C CYS A 17 3.78 17.40 0.85
N PRO A 18 3.08 16.83 1.85
CA PRO A 18 3.69 16.34 3.08
C PRO A 18 4.63 15.14 2.85
N LEU A 19 4.46 14.40 1.75
CA LEU A 19 5.34 13.28 1.41
C LEU A 19 6.77 13.75 1.17
N ARG A 20 6.96 14.92 0.54
CA ARG A 20 8.28 15.51 0.28
C ARG A 20 9.09 15.81 1.53
N LYS A 21 8.44 15.95 2.69
CA LYS A 21 9.12 16.22 3.97
C LYS A 21 9.64 14.96 4.66
N ARG A 22 9.46 13.79 4.05
CA ARG A 22 9.86 12.50 4.64
C ARG A 22 11.16 12.04 4.03
N ASP A 23 12.13 11.72 4.88
CA ASP A 23 13.49 11.33 4.45
C ASP A 23 13.54 10.07 3.57
N ILE A 24 12.51 9.23 3.64
CA ILE A 24 12.40 8.02 2.82
C ILE A 24 12.19 8.32 1.34
N PHE A 25 11.64 9.49 0.99
CA PHE A 25 11.32 9.81 -0.40
C PHE A 25 12.43 10.64 -1.04
N ARG A 26 12.70 10.39 -2.32
CA ARG A 26 13.62 11.24 -3.10
C ARG A 26 13.04 12.63 -3.31
N ASP A 27 13.93 13.59 -3.49
CA ASP A 27 13.57 14.95 -3.89
C ASP A 27 13.33 15.01 -5.40
N PHE A 28 12.50 15.95 -5.84
CA PHE A 28 12.26 16.25 -7.25
C PHE A 28 13.12 17.42 -7.68
N GLU A 29 13.64 17.35 -8.90
CA GLU A 29 14.17 18.54 -9.57
C GLU A 29 13.03 19.54 -9.87
N ALA A 30 13.39 20.81 -10.08
CA ALA A 30 12.40 21.88 -10.19
C ALA A 30 11.44 21.70 -11.38
N ASP A 31 11.95 21.20 -12.51
CA ASP A 31 11.18 20.90 -13.72
C ASP A 31 10.31 19.65 -13.57
N GLU A 32 10.80 18.63 -12.88
CA GLU A 32 10.00 17.46 -12.51
C GLU A 32 8.81 17.87 -11.63
N LEU A 33 9.04 18.73 -10.63
CA LEU A 33 7.99 19.20 -9.74
C LEU A 33 6.94 20.04 -10.46
N ASP A 34 7.36 20.95 -11.36
CA ASP A 34 6.46 21.73 -12.21
C ASP A 34 5.62 20.81 -13.12
N PHE A 35 6.25 19.77 -13.69
CA PHE A 35 5.52 18.78 -14.47
C PHE A 35 4.52 17.99 -13.63
N VAL A 36 4.93 17.44 -12.47
CA VAL A 36 4.04 16.68 -11.57
C VAL A 36 2.89 17.54 -11.07
N GLY A 37 3.15 18.83 -10.79
CA GLY A 37 2.13 19.81 -10.42
C GLY A 37 1.04 19.98 -11.49
N ARG A 38 1.43 20.06 -12.78
CA ARG A 38 0.48 20.11 -13.91
C ARG A 38 -0.15 18.76 -14.23
N PHE A 39 0.58 17.68 -13.98
CA PHE A 39 0.15 16.31 -14.23
C PHE A 39 -0.96 15.89 -13.24
N LYS A 40 -0.86 16.36 -12.00
CA LYS A 40 -1.89 16.19 -10.98
C LYS A 40 -3.14 17.01 -11.33
N LYS A 41 -4.29 16.34 -11.40
CA LYS A 41 -5.60 16.95 -11.74
C LYS A 41 -6.45 17.28 -10.52
N GLY A 42 -6.18 16.64 -9.39
CA GLY A 42 -6.94 16.88 -8.17
C GLY A 42 -6.58 15.91 -7.07
N ASP A 43 -7.37 15.96 -6.01
CA ASP A 43 -7.34 15.01 -4.90
C ASP A 43 -8.69 14.28 -4.82
N LEU A 44 -8.64 13.00 -4.49
CA LEU A 44 -9.79 12.13 -4.30
C LEU A 44 -9.85 11.68 -2.85
N ALA A 45 -10.91 12.07 -2.14
CA ALA A 45 -11.16 11.64 -0.77
C ALA A 45 -11.98 10.34 -0.76
N VAL A 46 -11.48 9.32 -0.07
CA VAL A 46 -12.09 8.00 -0.02
C VAL A 46 -12.38 7.63 1.44
N LYS A 47 -13.62 7.23 1.72
CA LYS A 47 -14.04 6.78 3.05
C LYS A 47 -13.50 5.38 3.33
N LYS A 48 -13.26 5.06 4.60
CA LYS A 48 -12.94 3.71 5.05
C LYS A 48 -14.01 2.71 4.54
N GLY A 49 -13.55 1.59 3.99
CA GLY A 49 -14.36 0.51 3.41
C GLY A 49 -14.86 0.79 1.98
N ALA A 50 -14.56 1.96 1.40
CA ALA A 50 -14.92 2.23 0.02
C ALA A 50 -13.87 1.67 -0.96
N THR A 51 -14.37 1.14 -2.08
CA THR A 51 -13.55 0.64 -3.18
C THR A 51 -13.03 1.80 -4.03
N VAL A 52 -11.71 1.89 -4.19
CA VAL A 52 -11.03 2.87 -5.06
C VAL A 52 -11.00 2.37 -6.50
N LEU A 53 -10.62 1.10 -6.70
CA LEU A 53 -10.51 0.46 -8.02
C LEU A 53 -11.14 -0.92 -7.98
N VAL A 54 -11.72 -1.33 -9.11
CA VAL A 54 -12.39 -2.62 -9.27
C VAL A 54 -11.62 -3.43 -10.32
N GLU A 55 -11.38 -4.71 -10.03
CA GLU A 55 -10.80 -5.65 -11.00
C GLU A 55 -11.66 -5.73 -12.28
N GLY A 56 -11.01 -5.77 -13.44
CA GLY A 56 -11.66 -5.76 -14.77
C GLY A 56 -12.13 -4.38 -15.23
N ALA A 57 -12.11 -3.35 -14.38
CA ALA A 57 -12.50 -2.01 -14.80
C ALA A 57 -11.40 -1.34 -15.65
N HIS A 58 -11.83 -0.62 -16.69
CA HIS A 58 -11.00 0.37 -17.36
C HIS A 58 -10.94 1.62 -16.49
N ASN A 59 -9.75 1.99 -16.03
CA ASN A 59 -9.54 3.15 -15.19
C ASN A 59 -8.66 4.18 -15.95
N PRO A 60 -9.15 5.41 -16.20
CA PRO A 60 -8.40 6.43 -16.92
C PRO A 60 -7.40 7.20 -16.03
N HIS A 61 -7.28 6.83 -14.75
CA HIS A 61 -6.47 7.58 -13.80
C HIS A 61 -5.35 6.76 -13.16
N LEU A 62 -4.29 7.44 -12.78
CA LEU A 62 -3.29 6.96 -11.84
C LEU A 62 -3.48 7.69 -10.52
N TYR A 63 -3.09 7.03 -9.43
CA TYR A 63 -3.23 7.60 -8.10
C TYR A 63 -1.94 7.45 -7.32
N THR A 64 -1.57 8.48 -6.57
CA THR A 64 -0.61 8.34 -5.48
C THR A 64 -1.33 8.51 -4.16
N VAL A 65 -1.09 7.60 -3.22
CA VAL A 65 -1.67 7.73 -1.88
C VAL A 65 -1.02 8.93 -1.17
N LEU A 66 -1.82 9.97 -0.89
CA LEU A 66 -1.38 11.14 -0.15
C LEU A 66 -1.46 10.92 1.36
N SER A 67 -2.55 10.32 1.81
CA SER A 67 -2.78 9.98 3.23
C SER A 67 -3.72 8.80 3.38
N GLY A 68 -3.70 8.18 4.57
CA GLY A 68 -4.40 6.94 4.85
C GLY A 68 -3.72 5.74 4.19
N TRP A 69 -4.39 4.60 4.25
CA TRP A 69 -3.93 3.35 3.66
C TRP A 69 -5.10 2.44 3.31
N GLY A 70 -4.82 1.49 2.44
CA GLY A 70 -5.74 0.51 1.91
C GLY A 70 -5.03 -0.79 1.56
N PHE A 71 -5.74 -1.65 0.84
CA PHE A 71 -5.19 -2.92 0.38
C PHE A 71 -5.68 -3.27 -1.01
N ARG A 72 -4.82 -3.97 -1.75
CA ARG A 72 -5.12 -4.60 -3.04
C ARG A 72 -5.64 -6.00 -2.77
N TYR A 73 -6.71 -6.40 -3.43
CA TYR A 73 -7.27 -7.73 -3.28
C TYR A 73 -7.82 -8.30 -4.57
N LYS A 74 -7.93 -9.62 -4.59
CA LYS A 74 -8.65 -10.41 -5.60
C LYS A 74 -9.75 -11.21 -4.93
N LEU A 75 -10.78 -11.55 -5.70
CA LEU A 75 -11.85 -12.44 -5.28
C LEU A 75 -11.82 -13.70 -6.13
N LEU A 76 -12.07 -14.85 -5.51
CA LEU A 76 -12.48 -16.05 -6.22
C LEU A 76 -13.97 -15.95 -6.58
N GLU A 77 -14.43 -16.80 -7.50
CA GLU A 77 -15.85 -16.88 -7.89
C GLU A 77 -16.78 -17.18 -6.70
N ASP A 78 -16.28 -17.91 -5.69
CA ASP A 78 -16.98 -18.22 -4.45
C ASP A 78 -16.96 -17.08 -3.41
N GLY A 79 -16.39 -15.92 -3.77
CA GLY A 79 -16.32 -14.73 -2.93
C GLY A 79 -15.18 -14.72 -1.91
N ARG A 80 -14.35 -15.77 -1.83
CA ARG A 80 -13.17 -15.75 -0.96
C ARG A 80 -12.20 -14.66 -1.44
N ARG A 81 -11.72 -13.87 -0.48
CA ARG A 81 -10.82 -12.75 -0.72
C ARG A 81 -9.37 -13.13 -0.43
N GLN A 82 -8.49 -12.77 -1.36
CA GLN A 82 -7.05 -12.77 -1.15
C GLN A 82 -6.56 -11.33 -1.17
N ILE A 83 -6.04 -10.85 -0.04
CA ILE A 83 -5.30 -9.59 0.00
C ILE A 83 -3.89 -9.86 -0.54
N VAL A 84 -3.49 -9.14 -1.59
CA VAL A 84 -2.23 -9.37 -2.30
C VAL A 84 -1.14 -8.36 -1.94
N ASN A 85 -1.50 -7.14 -1.55
CA ASN A 85 -0.57 -6.13 -1.02
C ASN A 85 -1.33 -5.02 -0.29
N TYR A 86 -0.61 -4.18 0.45
CA TYR A 86 -1.11 -2.97 1.11
C TYR A 86 -0.62 -1.73 0.36
N VAL A 87 -1.46 -0.69 0.35
CA VAL A 87 -1.16 0.62 -0.24
C VAL A 87 -1.13 1.69 0.85
N MET A 88 -0.05 2.44 0.93
CA MET A 88 0.30 3.39 1.97
C MET A 88 0.80 4.71 1.34
N PRO A 89 0.95 5.80 2.11
CA PRO A 89 1.36 7.07 1.55
C PRO A 89 2.64 6.98 0.72
N GLY A 90 2.62 7.54 -0.49
CA GLY A 90 3.68 7.47 -1.50
C GLY A 90 3.62 6.24 -2.43
N ASP A 91 2.67 5.33 -2.26
CA ASP A 91 2.44 4.24 -3.21
C ASP A 91 1.65 4.69 -4.43
N LEU A 92 2.11 4.26 -5.61
CA LEU A 92 1.42 4.42 -6.88
C LEU A 92 0.37 3.31 -7.05
N VAL A 93 -0.81 3.68 -7.51
CA VAL A 93 -1.98 2.81 -7.68
C VAL A 93 -2.59 3.06 -9.06
N GLY A 94 -2.98 1.98 -9.75
CA GLY A 94 -3.60 2.06 -11.08
C GLY A 94 -2.65 1.89 -12.27
N LEU A 95 -1.35 1.63 -12.03
CA LEU A 95 -0.36 1.46 -13.09
C LEU A 95 -0.70 0.29 -14.03
N GLN A 96 -1.19 -0.84 -13.51
CA GLN A 96 -1.57 -1.99 -14.35
C GLN A 96 -2.71 -1.66 -15.31
N GLY A 97 -3.77 -0.99 -14.86
CA GLY A 97 -4.86 -0.56 -15.75
C GLY A 97 -4.40 0.48 -16.77
N SER A 98 -3.36 1.25 -16.44
CA SER A 98 -2.75 2.19 -17.37
C SER A 98 -1.97 1.48 -18.48
N LEU A 99 -1.14 0.48 -18.15
CA LEU A 99 -0.26 -0.17 -19.13
C LEU A 99 -0.88 -1.39 -19.82
N LEU A 100 -1.75 -2.13 -19.13
CA LEU A 100 -2.29 -3.43 -19.57
C LEU A 100 -3.77 -3.35 -20.00
N GLY A 101 -4.34 -2.15 -20.04
CA GLY A 101 -5.72 -1.91 -20.48
C GLY A 101 -6.77 -2.00 -19.38
N GLU A 102 -6.63 -2.92 -18.42
CA GLU A 102 -7.60 -3.14 -17.33
C GLU A 102 -6.93 -3.39 -15.97
N MET A 103 -7.66 -3.14 -14.89
CA MET A 103 -7.21 -3.44 -13.53
C MET A 103 -7.20 -4.95 -13.25
N LYS A 104 -6.08 -5.46 -12.73
CA LYS A 104 -5.90 -6.89 -12.40
C LYS A 104 -6.23 -7.27 -10.94
N HIS A 105 -6.62 -6.27 -10.15
CA HIS A 105 -7.02 -6.39 -8.76
C HIS A 105 -7.91 -5.20 -8.39
N SER A 106 -8.66 -5.37 -7.31
CA SER A 106 -9.43 -4.29 -6.68
C SER A 106 -8.59 -3.61 -5.59
N VAL A 107 -8.96 -2.38 -5.23
CA VAL A 107 -8.34 -1.60 -4.14
C VAL A 107 -9.43 -1.11 -3.20
N GLU A 108 -9.31 -1.37 -1.91
CA GLU A 108 -10.24 -0.90 -0.88
C GLU A 108 -9.51 -0.07 0.17
N ALA A 109 -10.15 1.00 0.62
CA ALA A 109 -9.62 1.87 1.66
C ALA A 109 -9.78 1.25 3.05
N LEU A 110 -8.67 1.01 3.75
CA LEU A 110 -8.65 0.45 5.10
C LEU A 110 -8.89 1.53 6.18
N SER A 111 -8.69 2.79 5.79
CA SER A 111 -8.89 4.01 6.57
C SER A 111 -9.50 5.09 5.69
N GLN A 112 -9.77 6.27 6.22
CA GLN A 112 -10.01 7.43 5.36
C GLN A 112 -8.71 7.73 4.58
N MET A 113 -8.82 7.78 3.26
CA MET A 113 -7.68 8.00 2.36
C MET A 113 -7.87 9.28 1.55
N VAL A 114 -6.76 9.88 1.16
CA VAL A 114 -6.71 10.92 0.13
C VAL A 114 -5.72 10.47 -0.93
N LEU A 115 -6.10 10.57 -2.20
CA LEU A 115 -5.28 10.16 -3.34
C LEU A 115 -5.04 11.37 -4.26
N CYS A 116 -3.79 11.61 -4.64
CA CYS A 116 -3.48 12.50 -5.77
C CYS A 116 -3.95 11.81 -7.06
N VAL A 117 -4.69 12.51 -7.92
CA VAL A 117 -5.23 11.95 -9.17
C VAL A 117 -4.43 12.47 -10.35
N PHE A 118 -3.99 11.57 -11.22
CA PHE A 118 -3.24 11.86 -12.44
C PHE A 118 -3.95 11.26 -13.66
N GLU A 119 -3.89 11.92 -14.81
CA GLU A 119 -4.51 11.43 -16.06
C GLU A 119 -3.61 10.44 -16.79
N LYS A 120 -4.09 9.20 -16.99
CA LYS A 120 -3.33 8.16 -17.72
C LYS A 120 -2.78 8.63 -19.07
N ALA A 121 -3.50 9.49 -19.79
CA ALA A 121 -3.11 9.99 -21.10
C ALA A 121 -1.76 10.74 -21.11
N GLU A 122 -1.43 11.42 -20.01
CA GLU A 122 -0.18 12.18 -19.86
C GLU A 122 1.02 11.29 -19.48
N LEU A 123 0.79 10.03 -19.14
CA LEU A 123 1.86 9.09 -18.78
C LEU A 123 2.87 8.93 -19.93
N PHE A 124 2.41 8.87 -21.18
CA PHE A 124 3.31 8.77 -22.33
C PHE A 124 4.20 10.03 -22.48
N SER A 125 3.66 11.21 -22.17
CA SER A 125 4.43 12.46 -22.15
C SER A 125 5.49 12.44 -21.05
N LEU A 126 5.16 11.89 -19.86
CA LEU A 126 6.13 11.65 -18.79
C LEU A 126 7.29 10.79 -19.28
N TYR A 127 7.01 9.61 -19.86
CA TYR A 127 8.04 8.71 -20.37
C TYR A 127 8.94 9.34 -21.44
N ARG A 128 8.39 10.24 -22.27
CA ARG A 128 9.13 10.90 -23.34
C ARG A 128 9.98 12.07 -22.88
N LYS A 129 9.51 12.84 -21.89
CA LYS A 129 10.09 14.14 -21.52
C LYS A 129 10.89 14.10 -20.22
N PHE A 130 10.57 13.18 -19.31
CA PHE A 130 11.14 13.09 -17.96
C PHE A 130 11.67 11.67 -17.71
N PRO A 131 12.87 11.34 -18.23
CA PRO A 131 13.43 9.99 -18.12
C PRO A 131 13.69 9.55 -16.68
N GLU A 132 14.02 10.46 -15.77
CA GLU A 132 14.19 10.17 -14.34
C GLU A 132 12.86 9.76 -13.69
N LEU A 133 11.76 10.48 -13.94
CA LEU A 133 10.41 10.06 -13.51
C LEU A 133 9.97 8.74 -14.15
N ALA A 134 10.40 8.46 -15.38
CA ALA A 134 10.14 7.19 -16.04
C ALA A 134 10.89 6.03 -15.37
N TYR A 135 12.15 6.28 -14.99
CA TYR A 135 12.95 5.35 -14.21
C TYR A 135 12.31 5.10 -12.84
N ASP A 136 11.83 6.14 -12.17
CA ASP A 136 11.12 6.05 -10.89
C ASP A 136 9.90 5.13 -10.95
N ILE A 137 9.06 5.27 -11.98
CA ILE A 137 7.90 4.39 -12.17
C ILE A 137 8.35 2.93 -12.37
N THR A 138 9.43 2.72 -13.11
CA THR A 138 10.00 1.39 -13.35
C THR A 138 10.56 0.80 -12.06
N TRP A 139 11.26 1.60 -11.25
CA TRP A 139 11.74 1.20 -9.92
C TRP A 139 10.58 0.84 -8.99
N ILE A 140 9.50 1.63 -8.98
CA ILE A 140 8.30 1.34 -8.19
C ILE A 140 7.69 0.00 -8.62
N ALA A 141 7.57 -0.25 -9.93
CA ALA A 141 7.03 -1.50 -10.43
C ALA A 141 7.91 -2.71 -10.04
N SER A 142 9.23 -2.59 -10.17
CA SER A 142 10.18 -3.65 -9.77
C SER A 142 10.14 -3.93 -8.26
N ARG A 143 10.04 -2.89 -7.43
CA ARG A 143 9.88 -3.08 -5.98
C ARG A 143 8.56 -3.80 -5.63
N GLU A 144 7.47 -3.47 -6.33
CA GLU A 144 6.19 -4.16 -6.13
C GLU A 144 6.26 -5.63 -6.54
N GLU A 145 7.04 -5.98 -7.57
CA GLU A 145 7.33 -7.37 -7.95
C GLU A 145 8.09 -8.11 -6.83
N CYS A 146 9.17 -7.54 -6.30
CA CYS A 146 9.91 -8.14 -5.19
C CYS A 146 9.02 -8.36 -3.94
N MET A 147 8.14 -7.41 -3.63
CA MET A 147 7.15 -7.57 -2.54
C MET A 147 6.17 -8.72 -2.81
N LEU A 148 5.79 -8.96 -4.06
CA LEU A 148 4.91 -10.08 -4.43
C LEU A 148 5.64 -11.42 -4.30
N ASP A 149 6.91 -11.51 -4.68
CA ASP A 149 7.73 -12.72 -4.50
C ASP A 149 7.85 -13.10 -3.02
N ASP A 150 8.08 -12.10 -2.18
CA ASP A 150 8.16 -12.25 -0.73
C ASP A 150 6.84 -12.67 -0.09
N ASN A 151 5.72 -12.10 -0.57
CA ASN A 151 4.38 -12.52 -0.17
C ASN A 151 4.10 -13.97 -0.61
N LEU A 152 4.51 -14.35 -1.82
CA LEU A 152 4.36 -15.72 -2.32
C LEU A 152 5.18 -16.71 -1.49
N LEU A 153 6.44 -16.40 -1.18
CA LEU A 153 7.28 -17.19 -0.28
C LEU A 153 6.63 -17.37 1.09
N THR A 154 6.11 -16.27 1.64
CA THR A 154 5.40 -16.27 2.93
C THR A 154 4.20 -17.20 2.90
N VAL A 155 3.32 -17.05 1.92
CA VAL A 155 2.11 -17.88 1.78
C VAL A 155 2.46 -19.33 1.46
N GLY A 156 3.51 -19.60 0.68
CA GLY A 156 3.86 -20.93 0.22
C GLY A 156 4.66 -21.77 1.21
N ARG A 157 5.57 -21.17 2.00
CA ARG A 157 6.61 -21.94 2.73
C ARG A 157 6.72 -21.65 4.22
N ARG A 158 6.37 -20.45 4.70
CA ARG A 158 6.44 -20.11 6.13
C ARG A 158 5.40 -20.86 6.96
N THR A 159 5.73 -21.20 8.20
CA THR A 159 4.77 -21.72 9.19
C THR A 159 3.74 -20.66 9.57
N ALA A 160 2.62 -21.04 10.20
CA ALA A 160 1.59 -20.05 10.55
C ALA A 160 2.11 -18.93 11.48
N LEU A 161 2.99 -19.25 12.44
CA LEU A 161 3.62 -18.26 13.32
C LEU A 161 4.52 -17.31 12.52
N GLU A 162 5.39 -17.86 11.67
CA GLU A 162 6.26 -17.07 10.77
C GLU A 162 5.46 -16.18 9.82
N LYS A 163 4.35 -16.68 9.25
CA LYS A 163 3.46 -15.91 8.37
C LYS A 163 2.90 -14.67 9.06
N VAL A 164 2.32 -14.84 10.25
CA VAL A 164 1.73 -13.73 11.01
C VAL A 164 2.82 -12.76 11.45
N ALA A 165 3.96 -13.26 11.94
CA ALA A 165 5.08 -12.41 12.33
C ALA A 165 5.59 -11.58 11.14
N TYR A 166 5.83 -12.22 9.98
CA TYR A 166 6.28 -11.57 8.76
C TYR A 166 5.32 -10.47 8.31
N LEU A 167 4.03 -10.77 8.23
CA LEU A 167 3.03 -9.77 7.81
C LEU A 167 3.00 -8.56 8.73
N LEU A 168 3.05 -8.77 10.05
CA LEU A 168 3.01 -7.67 11.02
C LEU A 168 4.26 -6.79 10.93
N VAL A 169 5.43 -7.39 10.74
CA VAL A 169 6.69 -6.65 10.55
C VAL A 169 6.67 -5.89 9.22
N PHE A 170 6.26 -6.55 8.14
CA PHE A 170 6.11 -5.94 6.81
C PHE A 170 5.23 -4.69 6.86
N ILE A 171 4.03 -4.81 7.45
CA ILE A 171 3.11 -3.68 7.59
C ILE A 171 3.71 -2.60 8.51
N LEU A 172 4.31 -2.99 9.63
CA LEU A 172 4.88 -2.04 10.60
C LEU A 172 5.99 -1.20 10.00
N GLU A 173 6.93 -1.81 9.29
CA GLU A 173 8.05 -1.09 8.66
C GLU A 173 7.56 -0.13 7.59
N ARG A 174 6.70 -0.59 6.68
CA ARG A 174 6.11 0.29 5.66
C ARG A 174 5.27 1.40 6.27
N SER A 175 4.56 1.11 7.36
CA SER A 175 3.76 2.11 8.09
C SER A 175 4.64 3.16 8.78
N ARG A 176 5.81 2.77 9.29
CA ARG A 176 6.79 3.70 9.89
C ARG A 176 7.45 4.56 8.81
N GLN A 177 7.90 3.95 7.71
CA GLN A 177 8.53 4.65 6.58
C GLN A 177 7.59 5.69 5.95
N SER A 178 6.34 5.29 5.68
CA SER A 178 5.29 6.20 5.20
C SER A 178 4.68 7.07 6.31
N GLY A 179 5.17 6.93 7.57
CA GLY A 179 4.68 7.51 8.82
C GLY A 179 3.17 7.60 8.94
N LEU A 180 2.53 6.50 8.57
CA LEU A 180 1.15 6.16 8.85
C LEU A 180 0.95 5.84 10.34
N THR A 181 1.94 5.18 10.98
CA THR A 181 1.89 4.84 12.41
C THR A 181 3.10 5.39 13.15
N LYS A 182 2.88 5.90 14.37
CA LYS A 182 3.93 6.36 15.30
C LYS A 182 4.08 5.45 16.52
N ASN A 183 2.97 4.89 17.00
CA ASN A 183 2.92 4.08 18.22
C ASN A 183 3.00 2.56 17.95
N GLY A 184 3.23 2.15 16.70
CA GLY A 184 3.30 0.73 16.31
C GLY A 184 1.96 0.00 16.32
N THR A 185 0.84 0.74 16.33
CA THR A 185 -0.50 0.15 16.19
C THR A 185 -0.86 0.07 14.71
N LEU A 186 -1.32 -1.10 14.28
CA LEU A 186 -1.74 -1.42 12.92
C LEU A 186 -3.26 -1.63 12.90
N SER A 187 -3.98 -0.75 12.21
CA SER A 187 -5.46 -0.80 12.13
C SER A 187 -5.97 -1.86 11.16
N ILE A 188 -5.66 -3.13 11.45
CA ILE A 188 -6.12 -4.33 10.73
C ILE A 188 -6.98 -5.20 11.63
N THR A 189 -7.80 -6.04 11.01
CA THR A 189 -8.60 -7.07 11.69
C THR A 189 -7.92 -8.43 11.53
N GLN A 190 -8.31 -9.40 12.35
CA GLN A 190 -7.87 -10.79 12.19
C GLN A 190 -8.33 -11.36 10.83
N GLN A 191 -9.46 -10.90 10.31
CA GLN A 191 -9.91 -11.25 8.96
C GLN A 191 -8.95 -10.72 7.89
N HIS A 192 -8.44 -9.49 8.01
CA HIS A 192 -7.41 -8.98 7.07
C HIS A 192 -6.14 -9.82 7.11
N VAL A 193 -5.72 -10.26 8.31
CA VAL A 193 -4.57 -11.16 8.46
C VAL A 193 -4.84 -12.51 7.77
N ALA A 194 -6.02 -13.09 7.99
CA ALA A 194 -6.43 -14.35 7.37
C ALA A 194 -6.46 -14.24 5.83
N ASP A 195 -7.11 -13.20 5.31
CA ASP A 195 -7.25 -12.93 3.87
C ASP A 195 -5.91 -12.63 3.20
N THR A 196 -4.93 -12.11 3.95
CA THR A 196 -3.57 -11.87 3.42
C THR A 196 -2.76 -13.17 3.38
N LEU A 197 -2.86 -13.99 4.43
CA LEU A 197 -1.99 -15.15 4.61
C LEU A 197 -2.53 -16.44 4.01
N GLY A 198 -3.78 -16.43 3.52
CA GLY A 198 -4.43 -17.60 2.93
C GLY A 198 -4.69 -18.73 3.94
N ILE A 199 -4.79 -18.40 5.24
CA ILE A 199 -5.11 -19.36 6.31
C ILE A 199 -6.49 -19.04 6.90
N SER A 200 -7.14 -20.05 7.49
CA SER A 200 -8.48 -19.83 8.06
C SER A 200 -8.45 -18.80 9.20
N VAL A 201 -9.55 -18.05 9.37
CA VAL A 201 -9.68 -17.09 10.48
C VAL A 201 -9.51 -17.76 11.84
N VAL A 202 -9.99 -19.00 11.99
CA VAL A 202 -9.81 -19.80 13.22
C VAL A 202 -8.34 -20.09 13.48
N HIS A 203 -7.59 -20.50 12.45
CA HIS A 203 -6.15 -20.73 12.59
C HIS A 203 -5.40 -19.42 12.89
N THR A 204 -5.76 -18.34 12.19
CA THR A 204 -5.23 -17.00 12.41
C THR A 204 -5.41 -16.55 13.86
N ASN A 205 -6.61 -16.70 14.42
CA ASN A 205 -6.90 -16.34 15.81
C ASN A 205 -6.05 -17.15 16.80
N LYS A 206 -5.90 -18.47 16.59
CA LYS A 206 -5.03 -19.30 17.43
C LYS A 206 -3.57 -18.87 17.36
N THR A 207 -3.07 -18.52 16.17
CA THR A 207 -1.70 -18.04 15.99
C THR A 207 -1.48 -16.68 16.67
N ILE A 208 -2.41 -15.74 16.50
CA ILE A 208 -2.35 -14.42 17.14
C ILE A 208 -2.37 -14.59 18.67
N ALA A 209 -3.22 -15.46 19.22
CA ALA A 209 -3.25 -15.76 20.65
C ALA A 209 -1.88 -16.22 21.18
N ARG A 210 -1.21 -17.13 20.47
CA ARG A 210 0.16 -17.57 20.84
C ARG A 210 1.18 -16.43 20.83
N LEU A 211 1.09 -15.50 19.87
CA LEU A 211 1.97 -14.33 19.83
C LEU A 211 1.68 -13.33 20.96
N MET A 212 0.40 -13.21 21.38
CA MET A 212 0.01 -12.43 22.55
C MET A 212 0.51 -13.05 23.86
N GLU A 213 0.38 -14.37 24.01
CA GLU A 213 0.90 -15.12 25.17
C GLU A 213 2.41 -14.97 25.33
N ARG A 214 3.14 -14.86 24.21
CA ARG A 214 4.59 -14.57 24.19
C ARG A 214 4.94 -13.09 24.40
N GLY A 215 3.93 -12.22 24.55
CA GLY A 215 4.13 -10.78 24.75
C GLY A 215 4.66 -10.02 23.52
N HIS A 216 4.54 -10.59 22.31
CA HIS A 216 5.04 -9.92 21.09
C HIS A 216 4.09 -8.85 20.56
N LEU A 217 2.80 -9.00 20.82
CA LEU A 217 1.75 -8.08 20.38
C LEU A 217 0.59 -8.05 21.37
N LYS A 218 -0.26 -7.04 21.25
CA LYS A 218 -1.56 -6.97 21.91
C LYS A 218 -2.63 -6.56 20.91
N TRP A 219 -3.81 -7.17 21.01
CA TRP A 219 -4.97 -6.73 20.26
C TRP A 219 -5.84 -5.81 21.13
N GLU A 220 -6.08 -4.59 20.67
CA GLU A 220 -6.84 -3.56 21.40
C GLU A 220 -7.90 -2.95 20.46
N ASP A 221 -8.79 -2.11 21.00
CA ASP A 221 -9.72 -1.32 20.19
C ASP A 221 -8.92 -0.43 19.23
N GLY A 222 -9.10 -0.65 17.93
CA GLY A 222 -8.37 0.07 16.88
C GLY A 222 -7.29 -0.72 16.15
N GLY A 223 -6.94 -1.94 16.62
CA GLY A 223 -6.12 -2.89 15.85
C GLY A 223 -5.07 -3.66 16.65
N CYS A 224 -4.00 -4.07 15.96
CA CYS A 224 -2.88 -4.82 16.52
C CYS A 224 -1.76 -3.86 16.95
N ARG A 225 -1.47 -3.79 18.25
CA ARG A 225 -0.33 -3.05 18.79
C ARG A 225 0.88 -3.96 18.91
N ILE A 226 1.96 -3.63 18.20
CA ILE A 226 3.21 -4.38 18.25
C ILE A 226 3.98 -3.99 19.51
N LEU A 227 4.31 -4.98 20.35
CA LEU A 227 5.02 -4.77 21.62
C LEU A 227 6.52 -5.05 21.48
N ASN A 228 6.88 -6.08 20.72
CA ASN A 228 8.26 -6.50 20.52
C ASN A 228 8.52 -6.73 19.01
N PRO A 229 8.79 -5.66 18.24
CA PRO A 229 9.03 -5.77 16.81
C PRO A 229 10.29 -6.58 16.47
N GLU A 230 11.31 -6.56 17.32
CA GLU A 230 12.55 -7.31 17.13
C GLU A 230 12.31 -8.83 17.19
N ALA A 231 11.55 -9.31 18.18
CA ALA A 231 11.19 -10.72 18.28
C ALA A 231 10.30 -11.19 17.12
N LEU A 232 9.39 -10.34 16.63
CA LEU A 232 8.60 -10.66 15.44
C LEU A 232 9.48 -10.70 14.18
N ALA A 233 10.46 -9.81 14.06
CA ALA A 233 11.40 -9.81 12.95
C ALA A 233 12.27 -11.08 12.96
N GLU A 234 12.76 -11.49 14.13
CA GLU A 234 13.50 -12.75 14.29
C GLU A 234 12.66 -13.97 13.90
N LEU A 235 11.42 -14.06 14.41
CA LEU A 235 10.48 -15.13 14.05
C LEU A 235 10.15 -15.16 12.56
N ALA A 236 10.11 -14.01 11.91
CA ALA A 236 9.80 -13.88 10.48
C ALA A 236 11.00 -14.22 9.58
N GLY A 237 12.22 -14.30 10.14
CA GLY A 237 13.46 -14.24 9.37
C GLY A 237 13.56 -12.94 8.57
N TRP A 238 13.10 -11.83 9.17
CA TRP A 238 13.03 -10.53 8.51
C TRP A 238 14.39 -9.84 8.50
N THR A 239 14.86 -9.51 7.30
CA THR A 239 16.04 -8.68 7.09
C THR A 239 15.58 -7.30 6.64
N ALA A 240 15.80 -6.28 7.46
CA ALA A 240 15.48 -4.91 7.10
C ALA A 240 16.22 -4.52 5.81
N GLU A 241 15.47 -4.12 4.79
CA GLU A 241 16.03 -3.61 3.56
C GLU A 241 16.72 -2.27 3.85
N ARG A 242 18.03 -2.20 3.60
CA ARG A 242 18.75 -0.92 3.54
C ARG A 242 18.41 -0.25 2.20
N ALA A 243 17.17 0.20 2.05
CA ALA A 243 16.78 0.94 0.87
C ALA A 243 17.28 2.38 0.96
N GLY A 244 17.86 2.88 -0.14
CA GLY A 244 18.09 4.31 -0.33
C GLY A 244 16.77 5.09 -0.40
N LYS A 245 16.84 6.38 -0.74
CA LYS A 245 15.64 7.18 -0.96
C LYS A 245 14.79 6.53 -2.05
N ARG A 246 13.53 6.28 -1.73
CA ARG A 246 12.53 5.68 -2.61
C ARG A 246 11.86 6.76 -3.47
N PRO A 247 11.61 6.52 -4.76
CA PRO A 247 10.77 7.38 -5.56
C PRO A 247 9.28 7.28 -5.28
N PHE A 248 8.57 8.34 -5.66
CA PHE A 248 7.11 8.43 -5.73
C PHE A 248 6.72 9.40 -6.85
N LEU A 249 5.43 9.45 -7.18
CA LEU A 249 4.86 10.36 -8.17
C LEU A 249 3.87 11.32 -7.50
#